data_AF-A0A2N3T303-F1
#
_entry.id   AF-A0A2N3T303-F1
#
_cell.length_a   1.000
_cell.length_b   1.000
_cell.length_c   1.000
_cell.angle_alpha   90.00
_cell.angle_beta   90.00
_cell.angle_gamma   90.00
#
_symmetry.space_group_name_H-M   'P 1'
#
loop_
_entity.id
_entity.type
_entity.pdbx_description
1 polymer ?
#
loop_
_entity_poly.entity_id
_entity_poly.type
_entity_poly.pdbx_seq_one_letter_code
_entity_poly.pdbx_strand_id
1 'polypeptide(L)'
;MKIDLDTQIFPQFKLSTHQDLILYLIKNELLGTRFINQLASVGFDTSFFSVELGMAILSLMGFKNRTDALWEWYHGTVDAYAAKVCLEDHAATRAVSFDFYIALRIKLHTEQG
;
A
#
# COMPACT_ATOMS: atom_id res chain seq x y z
N MET A 1 -8.78 30.59 0.54
CA MET A 1 -7.64 30.01 -0.20
C MET A 1 -8.15 28.76 -0.89
N LYS A 2 -8.39 28.81 -2.20
CA LYS A 2 -8.80 27.64 -2.98
C LYS A 2 -7.53 26.84 -3.26
N ILE A 3 -7.50 25.60 -2.79
CA ILE A 3 -6.42 24.68 -3.11
C ILE A 3 -6.86 23.98 -4.40
N ASP A 4 -6.39 24.50 -5.53
CA ASP A 4 -6.44 23.78 -6.80
C ASP A 4 -5.37 22.69 -6.75
N LEU A 5 -5.81 21.45 -6.54
CA LEU A 5 -4.98 20.27 -6.73
C LEU A 5 -5.16 19.84 -8.18
N ASP A 6 -4.18 20.20 -9.01
CA ASP A 6 -4.07 19.77 -10.40
C ASP A 6 -4.21 18.24 -10.49
N THR A 7 -5.40 17.84 -10.87
CA THR A 7 -5.84 16.46 -11.07
C THR A 7 -5.35 16.00 -12.43
N GLN A 8 -4.05 15.75 -12.54
CA GLN A 8 -3.49 15.13 -13.74
C GLN A 8 -3.15 13.67 -13.49
N ILE A 9 -4.00 12.82 -14.09
CA ILE A 9 -3.83 11.41 -14.41
C ILE A 9 -4.13 10.44 -13.23
N PHE A 10 -5.38 10.44 -12.80
CA PHE A 10 -6.06 9.27 -12.24
C PHE A 10 -7.30 9.01 -13.12
N PRO A 11 -7.69 7.76 -13.42
CA PRO A 11 -9.04 7.51 -13.89
C PRO A 11 -10.00 8.11 -12.86
N GLN A 12 -10.91 8.99 -13.29
CA GLN A 12 -11.82 9.78 -12.45
C GLN A 12 -12.89 8.92 -11.75
N PHE A 13 -12.48 7.88 -11.05
CA PHE A 13 -13.29 7.37 -9.96
C PHE A 13 -13.19 8.40 -8.84
N LYS A 14 -14.27 9.16 -8.61
CA LYS A 14 -14.47 9.84 -7.32
C LYS A 14 -14.62 8.76 -6.27
N LEU A 15 -13.50 8.22 -5.82
CA LEU A 15 -13.43 7.34 -4.68
C LEU A 15 -13.94 8.10 -3.46
N SER A 16 -14.57 7.38 -2.53
CA SER A 16 -14.93 8.02 -1.26
C SER A 16 -13.64 8.49 -0.57
N THR A 17 -13.69 9.56 0.23
CA THR A 17 -12.53 10.09 0.96
C THR A 17 -11.75 8.99 1.72
N HIS A 18 -12.48 7.94 2.12
CA HIS A 18 -11.96 6.76 2.78
C HIS A 18 -11.10 5.87 1.87
N GLN A 19 -11.52 5.66 0.63
CA GLN A 19 -10.78 4.88 -0.37
C GLN A 19 -9.50 5.61 -0.82
N ASP A 20 -9.57 6.92 -0.99
CA ASP A 20 -8.39 7.75 -1.29
C ASP A 20 -7.35 7.67 -0.18
N LEU A 21 -7.80 7.73 1.08
CA LEU A 21 -6.92 7.56 2.24
C LEU A 21 -6.25 6.18 2.26
N ILE A 22 -7.01 5.11 2.00
CA ILE A 22 -6.45 3.76 1.94
C ILE A 22 -5.39 3.66 0.84
N LEU A 23 -5.68 4.16 -0.36
CA LEU A 23 -4.71 4.16 -1.47
C LEU A 23 -3.47 4.97 -1.16
N TYR A 24 -3.62 6.10 -0.47
CA TYR A 24 -2.50 6.91 0.00
C TYR A 24 -1.62 6.12 0.98
N LEU A 25 -2.22 5.45 1.97
CA LEU A 25 -1.48 4.66 2.95
C LEU A 25 -0.75 3.49 2.28
N ILE A 26 -1.44 2.75 1.40
CA ILE A 26 -0.85 1.66 0.61
C ILE A 26 0.35 2.16 -0.18
N LYS A 27 0.20 3.27 -0.89
CA LYS A 27 1.29 3.86 -1.69
C LYS A 27 2.52 4.15 -0.82
N ASN A 28 2.33 4.75 0.35
CA ASN A 28 3.44 5.10 1.24
C ASN A 28 4.10 3.88 1.85
N GLU A 29 3.34 2.84 2.19
CA GLU A 29 3.90 1.59 2.68
C GLU A 29 4.77 0.92 1.61
N LEU A 30 4.26 0.78 0.38
CA LEU A 30 5.01 0.17 -0.70
C LEU A 30 6.28 0.94 -1.05
N LEU A 31 6.22 2.29 -1.06
CA LEU A 31 7.39 3.14 -1.27
C LEU A 31 8.40 3.00 -0.12
N GLY A 32 7.93 3.00 1.13
CA GLY A 32 8.76 2.82 2.31
C GLY A 32 9.49 1.49 2.30
N THR A 33 8.76 0.39 2.07
CA THR A 33 9.33 -0.95 1.96
C THR A 33 10.33 -1.05 0.82
N ARG A 34 10.02 -0.49 -0.36
CA ARG A 34 10.95 -0.50 -1.49
C ARG A 34 12.24 0.26 -1.17
N PHE A 35 12.12 1.44 -0.56
CA PHE A 35 13.26 2.25 -0.16
C PHE A 35 14.15 1.53 0.87
N ILE A 36 13.54 0.95 1.91
CA ILE A 36 14.24 0.17 2.93
C ILE A 36 14.96 -1.01 2.28
N ASN A 37 14.30 -1.76 1.40
CA ASN A 37 14.90 -2.89 0.70
C ASN A 37 16.11 -2.48 -0.17
N GLN A 38 16.07 -1.29 -0.77
CA GLN A 38 17.22 -0.75 -1.51
C GLN A 38 18.38 -0.36 -0.57
N LEU A 39 18.10 0.24 0.58
CA LEU A 39 19.12 0.52 1.60
C LEU A 39 19.79 -0.76 2.10
N ALA A 40 18.99 -1.79 2.39
CA ALA A 40 19.51 -3.10 2.79
C ALA A 40 20.44 -3.70 1.72
N SER A 41 20.07 -3.56 0.44
CA SER A 41 20.87 -4.09 -0.69
C SER A 41 22.25 -3.44 -0.85
N VAL A 42 22.45 -2.22 -0.32
CA VAL A 42 23.74 -1.51 -0.35
C VAL A 42 24.50 -1.60 0.98
N GLY A 43 24.01 -2.42 1.92
CA GLY A 43 24.71 -2.76 3.17
C GLY A 43 24.31 -1.93 4.39
N PHE A 44 23.24 -1.14 4.33
CA PHE A 44 22.69 -0.52 5.55
C PHE A 44 21.96 -1.55 6.41
N ASP A 45 22.14 -1.46 7.72
CA ASP A 45 21.31 -2.20 8.67
C ASP A 45 19.92 -1.54 8.75
N THR A 46 18.93 -2.24 8.22
CA THR A 46 17.54 -1.78 8.18
C THR A 46 16.67 -2.42 9.25
N SER A 47 17.23 -3.22 10.16
CA SER A 47 16.46 -3.92 11.20
C SER A 47 15.66 -2.99 12.12
N PHE A 48 16.09 -1.73 12.24
CA PHE A 48 15.43 -0.69 13.05
C PHE A 48 14.48 0.22 12.26
N PHE A 49 14.40 0.05 10.93
CA PHE A 49 13.60 0.90 10.05
C PHE A 49 12.52 0.05 9.37
N SER A 50 11.29 0.13 9.88
CA SER A 50 10.12 -0.38 9.18
C SER A 50 9.03 0.68 9.11
N VAL A 51 8.44 0.83 7.93
CA VAL A 51 7.21 1.60 7.74
C VAL A 51 6.07 0.58 7.84
N GLU A 52 5.47 0.47 9.02
CA GLU A 52 4.34 -0.43 9.26
C GLU A 52 3.04 0.38 9.25
N LEU A 53 2.33 0.36 8.11
CA LEU A 53 1.03 1.02 7.95
C LEU A 53 -0.11 0.00 7.83
N GLY A 54 0.20 -1.30 7.81
CA GLY A 54 -0.73 -2.40 7.63
C GLY A 54 -1.84 -2.42 8.65
N MET A 55 -1.55 -2.07 9.90
CA MET A 55 -2.56 -1.94 10.96
C MET A 55 -3.67 -0.95 10.56
N ALA A 56 -3.29 0.22 10.06
CA ALA A 56 -4.23 1.26 9.64
C ALA A 56 -4.96 0.85 8.37
N ILE A 57 -4.24 0.32 7.38
CA ILE A 57 -4.79 -0.13 6.09
C ILE A 57 -5.85 -1.23 6.32
N LEU A 58 -5.51 -2.29 7.05
CA LEU A 58 -6.43 -3.40 7.33
C LEU A 58 -7.65 -2.94 8.14
N SER A 59 -7.47 -2.00 9.08
CA SER A 59 -8.57 -1.41 9.84
C SER A 59 -9.54 -0.65 8.94
N LEU A 60 -9.02 0.24 8.09
CA LEU A 60 -9.83 1.04 7.16
C LEU A 60 -10.50 0.17 6.09
N MET A 61 -9.84 -0.92 5.68
CA MET A 61 -10.41 -1.91 4.77
C MET A 61 -11.55 -2.73 5.38
N GLY A 62 -11.67 -2.77 6.71
CA GLY A 62 -12.76 -3.47 7.40
C GLY A 62 -12.44 -4.92 7.80
N PHE A 63 -11.16 -5.30 7.87
CA PHE A 63 -10.76 -6.59 8.44
C PHE A 63 -11.04 -6.60 9.94
N LYS A 64 -11.98 -7.45 10.36
CA LYS A 64 -12.40 -7.59 11.77
C LYS A 64 -11.47 -8.51 12.56
N ASN A 65 -11.06 -9.63 11.96
CA ASN A 65 -10.15 -10.59 12.56
C ASN A 65 -8.78 -10.47 11.90
N ARG A 66 -7.74 -10.19 12.71
CA ARG A 66 -6.36 -10.04 12.26
C ARG A 66 -5.54 -11.21 12.78
N THR A 67 -5.72 -12.34 12.13
CA THR A 67 -5.00 -13.57 12.46
C THR A 67 -3.55 -13.46 12.02
N ASP A 68 -2.68 -14.29 12.62
CA ASP A 68 -1.27 -14.37 12.20
C ASP A 68 -1.16 -14.73 10.71
N ALA A 69 -2.06 -15.59 10.21
CA ALA A 69 -2.13 -15.95 8.79
C ALA A 69 -2.50 -14.76 7.88
N LEU A 70 -3.34 -13.83 8.35
CA LEU A 70 -3.62 -12.60 7.61
C LEU A 70 -2.38 -11.71 7.55
N TRP A 71 -1.66 -11.59 8.67
CA TRP A 71 -0.44 -10.80 8.75
C TRP A 71 0.68 -11.36 7.88
N GLU A 72 0.91 -12.67 7.93
CA GLU A 72 1.88 -13.34 7.07
C GLU A 72 1.56 -13.13 5.59
N TRP A 73 0.29 -13.31 5.20
CA TRP A 73 -0.16 -13.00 3.85
C TRP A 73 0.04 -11.53 3.49
N TYR A 74 -0.26 -10.62 4.42
CA TYR A 74 -0.15 -9.18 4.22
C TYR A 74 1.29 -8.77 3.94
N HIS A 75 2.22 -9.15 4.82
CA HIS A 75 3.64 -8.81 4.68
C HIS A 75 4.25 -9.44 3.44
N GLY A 76 3.95 -10.70 3.14
CA GLY A 76 4.38 -11.33 1.90
C GLY A 76 3.84 -10.63 0.64
N THR A 77 2.60 -10.12 0.71
CA THR A 77 2.01 -9.33 -0.38
C THR A 77 2.68 -7.96 -0.50
N VAL A 78 2.93 -7.26 0.61
CA VAL A 78 3.65 -5.98 0.63
C VAL A 78 5.01 -6.13 -0.05
N ASP A 79 5.80 -7.14 0.31
CA ASP A 79 7.11 -7.38 -0.30
C ASP A 79 7.02 -7.63 -1.81
N ALA A 80 6.07 -8.48 -2.22
CA ALA A 80 5.85 -8.80 -3.63
C ALA A 80 5.44 -7.59 -4.48
N TYR A 81 4.65 -6.67 -3.91
CA TYR A 81 4.23 -5.45 -4.60
C TYR A 81 5.28 -4.34 -4.51
N ALA A 82 5.98 -4.20 -3.39
CA ALA A 82 7.06 -3.24 -3.21
C ALA A 82 8.19 -3.49 -4.21
N ALA A 83 8.48 -4.75 -4.54
CA ALA A 83 9.46 -5.10 -5.58
C ALA A 83 9.10 -4.55 -6.98
N LYS A 84 7.82 -4.28 -7.24
CA LYS A 84 7.32 -3.73 -8.52
C LYS A 84 7.27 -2.21 -8.55
N VAL A 85 7.48 -1.55 -7.41
CA VAL A 85 7.44 -0.09 -7.31
C VAL A 85 8.68 0.53 -7.94
N CYS A 86 8.45 1.52 -8.80
CA CYS A 86 9.48 2.36 -9.39
C CYS A 86 9.51 3.71 -8.66
N LEU A 87 10.62 4.04 -7.99
CA LEU A 87 10.74 5.29 -7.22
C LEU A 87 10.71 6.55 -8.12
N GLU A 88 11.13 6.42 -9.37
CA GLU A 88 11.20 7.51 -10.34
C GLU A 88 9.88 7.69 -11.11
N ASP A 89 9.06 6.63 -11.20
CA ASP A 89 7.79 6.63 -11.93
C ASP A 89 6.60 6.60 -10.97
N HIS A 90 6.06 7.79 -10.70
CA HIS A 90 4.88 7.97 -9.87
C HIS A 90 3.60 7.38 -10.51
N ALA A 91 3.49 7.34 -11.84
CA ALA A 91 2.33 6.78 -12.50
C ALA A 91 2.31 5.25 -12.38
N ALA A 92 3.45 4.60 -12.61
CA ALA A 92 3.61 3.17 -12.36
C ALA A 92 3.36 2.81 -10.89
N THR A 93 3.89 3.59 -9.96
CA THR A 93 3.66 3.39 -8.51
C THR A 93 2.17 3.44 -8.15
N ARG A 94 1.42 4.39 -8.74
CA ARG A 94 -0.03 4.50 -8.53
C ARG A 94 -0.78 3.26 -9.02
N ALA A 95 -0.41 2.74 -10.19
CA ALA A 95 -1.01 1.51 -10.73
C ALA A 95 -0.75 0.32 -9.80
N VAL A 96 0.49 0.12 -9.36
CA VAL A 96 0.84 -0.97 -8.42
C VAL A 96 0.09 -0.84 -7.09
N SER A 97 -0.08 0.38 -6.59
CA SER A 97 -0.83 0.65 -5.35
C SER A 97 -2.31 0.31 -5.50
N PHE A 98 -2.89 0.62 -6.66
CA PHE A 98 -4.27 0.26 -6.98
C PHE A 98 -4.43 -1.27 -7.11
N ASP A 99 -3.51 -1.96 -7.76
CA ASP A 99 -3.53 -3.42 -7.86
C ASP A 99 -3.46 -4.07 -6.47
N PHE A 100 -2.64 -3.54 -5.56
CA PHE A 100 -2.59 -4.02 -4.19
C PHE A 100 -3.91 -3.76 -3.44
N TYR A 101 -4.53 -2.60 -3.63
CA TYR A 101 -5.87 -2.33 -3.10
C TYR A 101 -6.90 -3.36 -3.58
N ILE A 102 -6.88 -3.74 -4.86
CA ILE A 102 -7.75 -4.80 -5.39
C ILE A 102 -7.46 -6.15 -4.72
N ALA A 103 -6.19 -6.52 -4.54
CA ALA A 103 -5.81 -7.75 -3.85
C ALA A 103 -6.34 -7.78 -2.39
N LEU A 104 -6.26 -6.65 -1.68
CA LEU A 104 -6.82 -6.52 -0.33
C LEU A 104 -8.35 -6.66 -0.32
N ARG A 105 -9.04 -6.10 -1.33
CA ARG A 105 -10.51 -6.26 -1.47
C ARG A 105 -10.89 -7.72 -1.71
N ILE A 106 -10.17 -8.42 -2.58
CA ILE A 106 -10.39 -9.85 -2.84
C ILE A 106 -10.19 -10.66 -1.56
N LYS A 107 -9.08 -10.43 -0.85
CA LYS A 107 -8.78 -11.11 0.41
C LYS A 107 -9.85 -10.88 1.47
N LEU A 108 -10.33 -9.64 1.62
CA LEU A 108 -11.41 -9.31 2.55
C LEU A 108 -12.68 -10.11 2.23
N HIS A 109 -13.05 -10.21 0.95
CA HIS A 109 -14.21 -11.00 0.53
C HIS A 109 -14.04 -12.49 0.83
N THR A 110 -12.84 -13.05 0.69
CA THR A 110 -12.56 -14.45 1.04
C THR A 110 -12.62 -14.73 2.54
N GLU A 111 -12.23 -13.77 3.39
CA GLU A 111 -12.27 -13.93 4.85
C GLU A 111 -13.67 -13.72 5.44
N GLN A 112 -14.58 -13.09 4.68
CA GLN A 112 -15.94 -12.77 5.10
C GLN A 112 -17.02 -13.65 4.45
N GLY A 113 -16.66 -14.42 3.42
CA GLY A 113 -17.53 -15.40 2.77
C GLY A 113 -17.36 -16.78 3.38
#